data_AF-A0A3A8PQG7-F1
#
_entry.id   AF-A0A3A8PQG7-F1
#
_cell.length_a   1.000
_cell.length_b   1.000
_cell.length_c   1.000
_cell.angle_alpha   90.00
_cell.angle_beta   90.00
_cell.angle_gamma   90.00
#
_symmetry.space_group_name_H-M   'P 1'
#
loop_
_entity.id
_entity.type
_entity.pdbx_description
1 polymer ?
#
loop_
_entity_poly.entity_id
_entity_poly.type
_entity_poly.pdbx_seq_one_letter_code
_entity_poly.pdbx_strand_id
1 'polypeptide(L)'
;MPVERCAEFPDVCHQAVYCDGEPFCTSRRGTQAPTCGGEGYSAGEVACCPGLIARCGRVTEGTCDAEHGTDHRPRCMPCGDGVCSSLEQRCNCPEDCAVTPQRRKILYRGNHPEGPGKGNPHGPPRLTRPGQCLDTQRDPERLRGCMVEWARAVFGRDSVEELRDATSIEPFTAFDLDLMRCLELERRGRSQVKESSREACLEALALQTKDGRLDKLLRP
;
A
#
# COMPACT_ATOMS: atom_id res chain seq x y z
N MET A 1 8.30 32.79 -3.84
CA MET A 1 9.26 33.57 -4.66
C MET A 1 9.09 33.13 -6.10
N PRO A 2 9.06 34.04 -7.09
CA PRO A 2 9.03 33.67 -8.51
C PRO A 2 10.20 32.75 -8.86
N VAL A 3 9.99 31.73 -9.70
CA VAL A 3 11.00 30.71 -10.03
C VAL A 3 12.25 31.34 -10.65
N GLU A 4 12.04 32.39 -11.45
CA GLU A 4 13.09 33.15 -12.13
C GLU A 4 14.06 33.80 -11.14
N ARG A 5 13.58 34.09 -9.94
CA ARG A 5 14.36 34.74 -8.88
C ARG A 5 15.07 33.74 -7.95
N CYS A 6 14.82 32.43 -8.07
CA CYS A 6 15.59 31.43 -7.30
C CYS A 6 17.08 31.55 -7.54
N ALA A 7 17.45 31.76 -8.81
CA ALA A 7 18.84 31.86 -9.24
C ALA A 7 19.55 33.09 -8.64
N GLU A 8 18.80 34.12 -8.21
CA GLU A 8 19.34 35.30 -7.52
C GLU A 8 19.81 34.97 -6.09
N PHE A 9 19.34 33.86 -5.50
CA PHE A 9 19.59 33.50 -4.11
C PHE A 9 20.08 32.03 -3.95
N PRO A 10 21.19 31.63 -4.61
CA PRO A 10 21.64 30.25 -4.69
C PRO A 10 22.04 29.63 -3.33
N ASP A 11 22.39 30.47 -2.35
CA ASP A 11 22.80 30.03 -1.01
C ASP A 11 21.62 29.62 -0.12
N VAL A 12 20.42 30.14 -0.41
CA VAL A 12 19.21 29.94 0.42
C VAL A 12 18.07 29.28 -0.34
N CYS A 13 18.15 29.20 -1.66
CA CYS A 13 17.11 28.62 -2.51
C CYS A 13 17.73 27.85 -3.67
N HIS A 14 16.98 26.87 -4.16
CA HIS A 14 17.25 26.25 -5.44
C HIS A 14 15.95 25.80 -6.09
N GLN A 15 16.05 25.62 -7.40
CA GLN A 15 14.93 25.22 -8.24
C GLN A 15 14.75 23.70 -8.20
N ALA A 16 13.50 23.29 -8.15
CA ALA A 16 13.06 21.90 -8.21
C ALA A 16 11.88 21.78 -9.18
N VAL A 17 11.40 20.55 -9.39
CA VAL A 17 10.35 20.24 -10.36
C VAL A 17 9.27 19.40 -9.67
N TYR A 18 8.01 19.80 -9.81
CA TYR A 18 6.87 19.01 -9.37
C TYR A 18 6.66 17.80 -10.29
N CYS A 19 5.75 16.91 -9.91
CA CYS A 19 5.47 15.70 -10.70
C CYS A 19 4.90 15.97 -12.09
N ASP A 20 4.28 17.12 -12.29
CA ASP A 20 3.74 17.56 -13.57
C ASP A 20 4.76 18.24 -14.49
N GLY A 21 6.01 18.43 -14.02
CA GLY A 21 7.07 19.11 -14.75
C GLY A 21 7.17 20.61 -14.46
N GLU A 22 6.23 21.19 -13.70
CA GLU A 22 6.27 22.61 -13.38
C GLU A 22 7.41 22.89 -12.38
N PRO A 23 8.26 23.91 -12.66
CA PRO A 23 9.35 24.25 -11.77
C PRO A 23 8.84 25.02 -10.55
N PHE A 24 9.53 24.88 -9.42
CA PHE A 24 9.28 25.66 -8.22
C PHE A 24 10.56 26.01 -7.46
N CYS A 25 10.47 27.02 -6.60
CA CYS A 25 11.53 27.37 -5.68
C CYS A 25 11.30 26.72 -4.32
N THR A 26 12.34 26.11 -3.76
CA THR A 26 12.35 25.68 -2.36
C THR A 26 13.54 26.24 -1.62
N SER A 27 13.34 26.51 -0.33
CA SER A 27 14.42 26.94 0.54
C SER A 27 15.39 25.79 0.81
N ARG A 28 16.68 26.07 0.83
CA ARG A 28 17.67 25.20 1.47
C ARG A 28 17.54 25.40 2.97
N ARG A 29 17.19 24.35 3.74
CA ARG A 29 17.49 24.39 5.17
C ARG A 29 19.01 24.57 5.31
N GLY A 30 19.46 25.39 6.26
CA GLY A 30 20.88 25.74 6.42
C GLY A 30 21.77 24.56 6.81
N THR A 31 22.81 24.78 7.60
CA THR A 31 23.83 23.77 7.98
C THR A 31 23.32 22.53 8.72
N GLN A 32 22.03 22.44 9.04
CA GLN A 32 21.35 21.27 9.63
C GLN A 32 20.52 20.45 8.63
N ALA A 33 20.48 20.83 7.35
CA ALA A 33 19.78 20.03 6.34
C ALA A 33 20.48 18.67 6.16
N PRO A 34 19.71 17.58 6.00
CA PRO A 34 20.30 16.31 5.60
C PRO A 34 20.97 16.48 4.24
N THR A 35 22.14 15.88 4.04
CA THR A 35 22.91 15.98 2.78
C THR A 35 22.13 15.39 1.59
N CYS A 36 21.22 14.46 1.86
CA CYS A 36 20.36 13.82 0.88
C CYS A 36 19.01 13.41 1.50
N GLY A 37 18.00 13.19 0.66
CA GLY A 37 16.67 12.74 1.06
C GLY A 37 16.61 11.21 1.20
N GLY A 38 16.22 10.73 2.38
CA GLY A 38 15.96 9.31 2.62
C GLY A 38 14.68 8.81 1.94
N GLU A 39 14.34 7.54 2.15
CA GLU A 39 13.13 6.94 1.58
C GLU A 39 11.86 7.70 2.03
N GLY A 40 10.95 7.94 1.08
CA GLY A 40 9.70 8.69 1.30
C GLY A 40 9.87 10.22 1.37
N TYR A 41 11.11 10.73 1.38
CA TYR A 41 11.39 12.16 1.39
C TYR A 41 10.90 12.82 0.09
N SER A 42 10.23 13.98 0.23
CA SER A 42 9.83 14.79 -0.92
C SER A 42 11.07 15.38 -1.58
N ALA A 43 11.44 14.83 -2.74
CA ALA A 43 12.52 15.31 -3.56
C ALA A 43 12.30 16.78 -3.94
N GLY A 44 13.41 17.45 -4.21
CA GLY A 44 13.40 18.84 -4.61
C GLY A 44 14.05 19.77 -3.61
N GLU A 45 14.18 19.44 -2.31
CA GLU A 45 15.05 20.22 -1.38
C GLU A 45 16.50 19.73 -1.42
N VAL A 46 16.70 18.43 -1.53
CA VAL A 46 17.99 17.80 -1.72
C VAL A 46 17.83 16.63 -2.68
N ALA A 47 18.95 16.19 -3.28
CA ALA A 47 18.96 14.97 -4.06
C ALA A 47 18.62 13.77 -3.17
N CYS A 48 18.01 12.74 -3.75
CA CYS A 48 17.81 11.49 -3.03
C CYS A 48 19.15 10.86 -2.65
N CYS A 49 19.20 10.15 -1.52
CA CYS A 49 20.40 9.45 -1.09
C CYS A 49 20.81 8.36 -2.11
N PRO A 50 22.09 7.98 -2.17
CA PRO A 50 22.54 6.90 -3.06
C PRO A 50 21.69 5.64 -2.91
N GLY A 51 21.28 5.06 -4.04
CA GLY A 51 20.36 3.91 -4.09
C GLY A 51 18.88 4.27 -4.14
N LEU A 52 18.52 5.56 -4.04
CA LEU A 52 17.15 6.04 -4.18
C LEU A 52 17.00 6.91 -5.44
N ILE A 53 15.82 6.85 -6.05
CA ILE A 53 15.45 7.67 -7.19
C ILE A 53 14.18 8.48 -6.87
N ALA A 54 14.15 9.72 -7.36
CA ALA A 54 12.99 10.59 -7.27
C ALA A 54 11.97 10.19 -8.34
N ARG A 55 10.79 9.72 -7.93
CA ARG A 55 9.72 9.30 -8.83
C ARG A 55 8.38 9.91 -8.44
N CYS A 56 7.50 9.96 -9.42
CA CYS A 56 6.12 10.43 -9.32
C CYS A 56 5.18 9.34 -9.78
N GLY A 57 3.90 9.49 -9.45
CA GLY A 57 2.85 8.71 -10.04
C GLY A 57 2.04 7.94 -9.00
N ARG A 58 0.73 7.96 -9.19
CA ARG A 58 -0.28 7.30 -8.36
C ARG A 58 -1.15 6.40 -9.21
N VAL A 59 -1.64 5.31 -8.61
CA VAL A 59 -2.75 4.56 -9.20
C VAL A 59 -4.04 5.31 -8.93
N THR A 60 -4.74 5.74 -9.99
CA THR A 60 -6.06 6.38 -9.92
C THR A 60 -7.02 5.58 -10.79
N GLU A 61 -8.05 4.98 -10.17
CA GLU A 61 -9.08 4.17 -10.86
C GLU A 61 -8.48 3.07 -11.76
N GLY A 62 -7.38 2.46 -11.32
CA GLY A 62 -6.69 1.41 -12.08
C GLY A 62 -5.72 1.92 -13.14
N THR A 63 -5.74 3.21 -13.46
CA THR A 63 -4.81 3.85 -14.40
C THR A 63 -3.63 4.51 -13.67
N CYS A 64 -2.52 4.70 -14.38
CA CYS A 64 -1.39 5.43 -13.86
C CYS A 64 -1.56 6.91 -14.17
N ASP A 65 -1.77 7.69 -13.11
CA ASP A 65 -1.73 9.13 -13.16
C ASP A 65 -0.34 9.57 -12.75
N ALA A 66 0.34 10.36 -13.60
CA ALA A 66 1.62 10.96 -13.26
C ALA A 66 1.47 12.11 -12.23
N GLU A 67 0.24 12.37 -11.75
CA GLU A 67 -0.14 13.47 -10.86
C GLU A 67 0.01 14.83 -11.58
N HIS A 68 -0.37 14.86 -12.87
CA HIS A 68 -0.30 16.06 -13.71
C HIS A 68 -1.20 17.19 -13.18
N GLY A 69 -0.68 18.42 -13.14
CA GLY A 69 -1.41 19.60 -12.67
C GLY A 69 -1.56 19.68 -11.14
N THR A 70 -0.72 18.97 -10.38
CA THR A 70 -0.72 18.99 -8.92
C THR A 70 0.58 19.55 -8.37
N ASP A 71 0.55 20.08 -7.15
CA ASP A 71 1.73 20.54 -6.41
C ASP A 71 2.50 19.38 -5.75
N HIS A 72 2.26 18.15 -6.19
CA HIS A 72 2.92 16.97 -5.65
C HIS A 72 4.39 16.94 -6.08
N ARG A 73 5.24 16.74 -5.08
CA ARG A 73 6.69 16.60 -5.28
C ARG A 73 7.04 15.13 -5.49
N PRO A 74 8.03 14.82 -6.34
CA PRO A 74 8.53 13.46 -6.44
C PRO A 74 8.98 12.95 -5.08
N ARG A 75 8.91 11.64 -4.85
CA ARG A 75 9.41 11.02 -3.61
C ARG A 75 10.64 10.17 -3.90
N CYS A 76 11.58 10.17 -2.96
CA CYS A 76 12.74 9.29 -3.01
C CYS A 76 12.33 7.85 -2.63
N MET A 77 12.63 6.86 -3.48
CA MET A 77 12.30 5.45 -3.26
C MET A 77 13.34 4.50 -3.89
N PRO A 78 13.47 3.26 -3.38
CA PRO A 78 14.50 2.30 -3.80
C PRO A 78 14.14 1.54 -5.09
N CYS A 79 13.74 2.25 -6.14
CA CYS A 79 13.24 1.60 -7.35
C CYS A 79 14.34 0.95 -8.20
N GLY A 80 14.09 -0.27 -8.64
CA GLY A 80 14.98 -1.17 -9.39
C GLY A 80 15.71 -2.20 -8.51
N ASP A 81 15.33 -2.36 -7.24
CA ASP A 81 15.99 -3.28 -6.30
C ASP A 81 15.37 -4.70 -6.28
N GLY A 82 14.28 -4.90 -7.02
CA GLY A 82 13.54 -6.16 -7.14
C GLY A 82 12.51 -6.39 -6.03
N VAL A 83 12.34 -5.46 -5.09
CA VAL A 83 11.36 -5.49 -4.01
C VAL A 83 10.38 -4.35 -4.21
N CYS A 84 9.09 -4.64 -4.21
CA CYS A 84 8.06 -3.63 -4.31
C CYS A 84 7.61 -3.19 -2.91
N SER A 85 8.14 -2.06 -2.45
CA SER A 85 7.94 -1.52 -1.09
C SER A 85 6.56 -0.88 -0.88
N SER A 86 6.28 -0.43 0.35
CA SER A 86 5.04 0.31 0.67
C SER A 86 4.94 1.69 0.01
N LEU A 87 6.07 2.26 -0.43
CA LEU A 87 6.15 3.57 -1.08
C LEU A 87 6.20 3.47 -2.61
N GLU A 88 6.45 2.28 -3.11
CA GLU A 88 6.47 1.96 -4.52
C GLU A 88 5.14 1.40 -4.96
N GLN A 89 4.83 1.55 -6.25
CA GLN A 89 3.66 1.00 -6.91
C GLN A 89 3.91 1.01 -8.42
N ARG A 90 3.06 0.30 -9.17
CA ARG A 90 3.26 0.09 -10.61
C ARG A 90 3.42 1.36 -11.45
N CYS A 91 3.00 2.52 -10.96
CA CYS A 91 3.08 3.79 -11.70
C CYS A 91 4.32 4.63 -11.37
N ASN A 92 4.89 4.50 -10.17
CA ASN A 92 6.10 5.23 -9.78
C ASN A 92 7.37 4.36 -9.85
N CYS A 93 7.21 3.04 -9.72
CA CYS A 93 8.26 2.04 -9.85
C CYS A 93 7.73 0.78 -10.56
N PRO A 94 7.41 0.85 -11.86
CA PRO A 94 7.03 -0.33 -12.64
C PRO A 94 8.14 -1.39 -12.64
N GLU A 95 9.41 -0.98 -12.51
CA GLU A 95 10.58 -1.85 -12.49
C GLU A 95 10.47 -2.94 -11.43
N ASP A 96 9.84 -2.67 -10.27
CA ASP A 96 9.65 -3.62 -9.16
C ASP A 96 8.19 -4.04 -8.95
N CYS A 97 7.24 -3.17 -9.28
CA CYS A 97 5.84 -3.35 -8.91
C CYS A 97 4.88 -3.72 -10.05
N ALA A 98 5.30 -3.63 -11.32
CA ALA A 98 4.42 -3.99 -12.43
C ALA A 98 4.41 -5.51 -12.68
N VAL A 99 3.22 -6.08 -12.75
CA VAL A 99 3.01 -7.44 -13.25
C VAL A 99 3.08 -7.40 -14.77
N THR A 100 4.00 -8.18 -15.34
CA THR A 100 4.22 -8.26 -16.79
C THR A 100 4.21 -9.73 -17.24
N PRO A 101 4.10 -10.00 -18.56
CA PRO A 101 4.22 -11.37 -19.06
C PRO A 101 5.53 -12.08 -18.62
N GLN A 102 6.61 -11.31 -18.46
CA GLN A 102 7.94 -11.77 -18.05
C GLN A 102 8.08 -11.87 -16.52
N ARG A 103 7.36 -11.03 -15.76
CA ARG A 103 7.31 -11.06 -14.31
C ARG A 103 5.88 -11.15 -13.82
N ARG A 104 5.44 -12.39 -13.59
CA ARG A 104 4.10 -12.69 -13.07
C ARG A 104 4.01 -12.67 -11.55
N LYS A 105 5.14 -12.56 -10.86
CA LYS A 105 5.23 -12.61 -9.40
C LYS A 105 6.05 -11.43 -8.87
N ILE A 106 5.50 -10.74 -7.89
CA ILE A 106 6.05 -9.52 -7.29
C ILE A 106 6.49 -9.83 -5.87
N LEU A 107 7.69 -9.39 -5.51
CA LEU A 107 8.18 -9.49 -4.13
C LEU A 107 7.75 -8.24 -3.36
N TYR A 108 6.62 -8.31 -2.67
CA TYR A 108 6.12 -7.20 -1.86
C TYR A 108 6.80 -7.12 -0.48
N ARG A 109 6.98 -5.90 0.03
CA ARG A 109 7.47 -5.66 1.40
C ARG A 109 6.80 -4.44 2.03
N GLY A 110 6.13 -4.68 3.14
CA GLY A 110 5.59 -3.62 4.00
C GLY A 110 6.58 -3.14 5.04
N ASN A 111 6.17 -2.14 5.81
CA ASN A 111 7.03 -1.48 6.80
C ASN A 111 7.21 -2.28 8.10
N HIS A 112 6.37 -3.30 8.30
CA HIS A 112 6.35 -4.13 9.50
C HIS A 112 6.17 -5.61 9.10
N PRO A 113 7.22 -6.27 8.59
CA PRO A 113 7.16 -7.65 8.13
C PRO A 113 6.73 -8.64 9.22
N GLU A 114 6.93 -8.30 10.48
CA GLU A 114 6.48 -9.06 11.65
C GLU A 114 4.98 -8.92 11.98
N GLY A 115 4.28 -8.00 11.31
CA GLY A 115 2.87 -7.69 11.54
C GLY A 115 2.62 -6.30 12.16
N PRO A 116 1.35 -5.91 12.32
CA PRO A 116 0.99 -4.58 12.80
C PRO A 116 1.49 -4.32 14.24
N GLY A 117 2.01 -3.12 14.48
CA GLY A 117 2.64 -2.74 15.75
C GLY A 117 1.72 -2.81 17.00
N LYS A 118 2.33 -2.94 18.18
CA LYS A 118 1.64 -2.93 19.48
C LYS A 118 0.97 -1.56 19.70
N GLY A 119 -0.36 -1.51 19.62
CA GLY A 119 -1.14 -0.29 19.82
C GLY A 119 -2.19 0.00 18.73
N ASN A 120 -2.35 -0.88 17.73
CA ASN A 120 -3.36 -0.71 16.70
C ASN A 120 -4.79 -0.73 17.30
N PRO A 121 -5.61 0.32 17.11
CA PRO A 121 -6.96 0.41 17.66
C PRO A 121 -7.95 -0.63 17.08
N HIS A 122 -7.61 -1.27 15.96
CA HIS A 122 -8.43 -2.28 15.30
C HIS A 122 -7.96 -3.73 15.57
N GLY A 123 -6.82 -3.91 16.23
CA GLY A 123 -6.28 -5.20 16.61
C GLY A 123 -6.53 -5.52 18.08
N PRO A 124 -6.97 -6.74 18.44
CA PRO A 124 -6.89 -7.18 19.83
C PRO A 124 -5.41 -7.24 20.25
N PRO A 125 -5.11 -7.02 21.53
CA PRO A 125 -3.72 -7.05 21.99
C PRO A 125 -3.12 -8.44 21.72
N ARG A 126 -1.98 -8.48 20.99
CA ARG A 126 -1.09 -9.64 20.77
C ARG A 126 -1.52 -10.66 19.72
N LEU A 127 -1.89 -10.19 18.52
CA LEU A 127 -1.90 -11.08 17.35
C LEU A 127 -0.47 -11.32 16.85
N THR A 128 -0.15 -12.57 16.52
CA THR A 128 1.14 -13.00 15.95
C THR A 128 1.01 -13.52 14.52
N ARG A 129 -0.22 -13.69 14.02
CA ARG A 129 -0.48 -14.09 12.62
C ARG A 129 -1.85 -13.58 12.13
N PRO A 130 -2.04 -13.36 10.82
CA PRO A 130 -3.28 -12.84 10.24
C PRO A 130 -4.51 -13.69 10.59
N GLY A 131 -4.41 -15.02 10.51
CA GLY A 131 -5.53 -15.92 10.77
C GLY A 131 -6.14 -15.82 12.18
N GLN A 132 -5.46 -15.20 13.16
CA GLN A 132 -6.03 -14.92 14.48
C GLN A 132 -7.01 -13.74 14.50
N CYS A 133 -7.03 -12.91 13.47
CA CYS A 133 -8.11 -11.95 13.26
C CYS A 133 -9.46 -12.68 13.23
N LEU A 134 -9.54 -13.82 12.51
CA LEU A 134 -10.74 -14.65 12.49
C LEU A 134 -11.01 -15.29 13.84
N ASP A 135 -10.03 -15.55 14.71
CA ASP A 135 -10.29 -16.12 16.04
C ASP A 135 -10.98 -15.11 16.98
N THR A 136 -10.57 -13.85 16.86
CA THR A 136 -10.90 -12.79 17.84
C THR A 136 -12.07 -11.91 17.43
N GLN A 137 -12.28 -11.67 16.14
CA GLN A 137 -13.34 -10.80 15.65
C GLN A 137 -14.64 -11.59 15.39
N ARG A 138 -15.78 -10.99 15.71
CA ARG A 138 -17.12 -11.51 15.36
C ARG A 138 -17.85 -10.62 14.37
N ASP A 139 -17.41 -9.38 14.25
CA ASP A 139 -17.95 -8.42 13.29
C ASP A 139 -17.15 -8.49 11.98
N PRO A 140 -17.80 -8.68 10.82
CA PRO A 140 -17.13 -8.77 9.52
C PRO A 140 -16.29 -7.54 9.16
N GLU A 141 -16.72 -6.32 9.54
CA GLU A 141 -15.97 -5.10 9.23
C GLU A 141 -14.70 -5.00 10.08
N ARG A 142 -14.78 -5.33 11.37
CA ARG A 142 -13.60 -5.42 12.25
C ARG A 142 -12.64 -6.51 11.81
N LEU A 143 -13.17 -7.65 11.36
CA LEU A 143 -12.36 -8.72 10.79
C LEU A 143 -11.63 -8.24 9.53
N ARG A 144 -12.34 -7.59 8.60
CA ARG A 144 -11.75 -7.01 7.39
C ARG A 144 -10.64 -6.02 7.73
N GLY A 145 -10.91 -5.08 8.64
CA GLY A 145 -9.92 -4.11 9.10
C GLY A 145 -8.67 -4.78 9.66
N CYS A 146 -8.84 -5.80 10.52
CA CYS A 146 -7.72 -6.55 11.08
C CYS A 146 -6.85 -7.22 9.98
N MET A 147 -7.47 -7.87 9.00
CA MET A 147 -6.76 -8.56 7.91
C MET A 147 -6.05 -7.56 6.97
N VAL A 148 -6.70 -6.45 6.63
CA VAL A 148 -6.13 -5.37 5.81
C VAL A 148 -4.90 -4.75 6.49
N GLU A 149 -4.96 -4.50 7.80
CA GLU A 149 -3.83 -3.97 8.55
C GLU A 149 -2.64 -4.93 8.56
N TRP A 150 -2.90 -6.24 8.68
CA TRP A 150 -1.86 -7.27 8.52
C TRP A 150 -1.26 -7.25 7.12
N ALA A 151 -2.08 -7.16 6.08
CA ALA A 151 -1.61 -7.15 4.70
C ALA A 151 -0.73 -5.92 4.43
N ARG A 152 -1.16 -4.73 4.87
CA ARG A 152 -0.37 -3.48 4.77
C ARG A 152 0.93 -3.56 5.54
N ALA A 153 0.91 -4.14 6.74
CA ALA A 153 2.10 -4.29 7.57
C ALA A 153 3.15 -5.16 6.87
N VAL A 154 2.75 -6.33 6.38
CA VAL A 154 3.66 -7.34 5.83
C VAL A 154 4.07 -7.05 4.40
N PHE A 155 3.11 -6.65 3.55
CA PHE A 155 3.32 -6.51 2.10
C PHE A 155 3.29 -5.06 1.62
N GLY A 156 2.82 -4.12 2.44
CA GLY A 156 2.55 -2.76 1.96
C GLY A 156 1.39 -2.70 0.98
N ARG A 157 0.57 -3.76 0.90
CA ARG A 157 -0.58 -3.95 0.01
C ARG A 157 -1.77 -4.47 0.79
N ASP A 158 -2.97 -4.14 0.33
CA ASP A 158 -4.22 -4.61 0.94
C ASP A 158 -5.19 -5.23 -0.07
N SER A 159 -4.99 -5.03 -1.38
CA SER A 159 -5.78 -5.68 -2.42
C SER A 159 -5.47 -7.18 -2.50
N VAL A 160 -6.52 -8.00 -2.50
CA VAL A 160 -6.41 -9.45 -2.68
C VAL A 160 -5.81 -9.80 -4.05
N GLU A 161 -6.11 -9.02 -5.09
CA GLU A 161 -5.55 -9.19 -6.43
C GLU A 161 -4.03 -9.01 -6.40
N GLU A 162 -3.52 -7.93 -5.81
CA GLU A 162 -2.07 -7.71 -5.69
C GLU A 162 -1.41 -8.80 -4.85
N LEU A 163 -2.02 -9.21 -3.73
CA LEU A 163 -1.48 -10.29 -2.89
C LEU A 163 -1.43 -11.63 -3.64
N ARG A 164 -2.32 -11.90 -4.59
CA ARG A 164 -2.26 -13.12 -5.43
C ARG A 164 -1.11 -13.09 -6.42
N ASP A 165 -0.65 -11.91 -6.81
CA ASP A 165 0.56 -11.71 -7.62
C ASP A 165 1.83 -11.75 -6.77
N ALA A 166 1.74 -11.86 -5.45
CA ALA A 166 2.92 -11.97 -4.59
C ALA A 166 3.71 -13.27 -4.85
N THR A 167 5.04 -13.18 -4.79
CA THR A 167 5.96 -14.33 -4.82
C THR A 167 5.76 -15.24 -3.62
N SER A 168 5.43 -14.66 -2.46
CA SER A 168 5.01 -15.37 -1.26
C SER A 168 3.85 -14.61 -0.62
N ILE A 169 2.92 -15.37 -0.04
CA ILE A 169 1.79 -14.84 0.72
C ILE A 169 1.95 -15.07 2.23
N GLU A 170 3.06 -15.62 2.70
CA GLU A 170 3.29 -15.76 4.15
C GLU A 170 3.33 -14.39 4.85
N PRO A 171 2.71 -14.23 6.03
CA PRO A 171 2.12 -15.27 6.89
C PRO A 171 0.63 -15.56 6.64
N PHE A 172 0.06 -15.07 5.53
CA PHE A 172 -1.29 -15.42 5.10
C PHE A 172 -1.30 -16.81 4.45
N THR A 173 -2.50 -17.38 4.39
CA THR A 173 -2.83 -18.60 3.67
C THR A 173 -3.77 -18.28 2.50
N ALA A 174 -3.95 -19.24 1.59
CA ALA A 174 -4.95 -19.11 0.53
C ALA A 174 -6.37 -18.87 1.10
N PHE A 175 -6.69 -19.54 2.21
CA PHE A 175 -7.93 -19.32 2.94
C PHE A 175 -8.09 -17.87 3.40
N ASP A 176 -7.02 -17.27 3.94
CA ASP A 176 -7.06 -15.88 4.42
C ASP A 176 -7.34 -14.90 3.28
N LEU A 177 -6.77 -15.13 2.10
CA LEU A 177 -7.05 -14.31 0.91
C LEU A 177 -8.48 -14.47 0.40
N ASP A 178 -9.00 -15.70 0.38
CA ASP A 178 -10.39 -15.94 -0.02
C ASP A 178 -11.39 -15.35 0.99
N LEU A 179 -11.06 -15.40 2.29
CA LEU A 179 -11.81 -14.74 3.35
C LEU A 179 -11.80 -13.21 3.16
N MET A 180 -10.64 -12.60 2.91
CA MET A 180 -10.53 -11.17 2.61
C MET A 180 -11.42 -10.77 1.43
N ARG A 181 -11.36 -11.54 0.34
CA ARG A 181 -12.20 -11.32 -0.85
C ARG A 181 -13.69 -11.36 -0.52
N CYS A 182 -14.13 -12.32 0.29
CA CYS A 182 -15.53 -12.36 0.71
C CYS A 182 -15.91 -11.14 1.55
N LEU A 183 -15.02 -10.67 2.42
CA LEU A 183 -15.26 -9.52 3.30
C LEU A 183 -15.30 -8.17 2.56
N GLU A 184 -14.66 -8.07 1.39
CA GLU A 184 -14.74 -6.90 0.51
C GLU A 184 -16.10 -6.72 -0.14
N LEU A 185 -16.84 -7.82 -0.36
CA LEU A 185 -18.19 -7.75 -0.93
C LEU A 185 -19.15 -6.99 -0.02
N GLU A 186 -20.13 -6.33 -0.64
CA GLU A 186 -21.19 -5.65 0.09
C GLU A 186 -22.07 -6.64 0.87
N ARG A 187 -22.61 -6.18 2.00
CA ARG A 187 -23.70 -6.89 2.68
C ARG A 187 -24.89 -6.98 1.73
N ARG A 188 -25.62 -8.09 1.80
CA ARG A 188 -26.83 -8.31 1.00
C ARG A 188 -27.82 -7.14 1.14
N GLY A 189 -27.84 -6.26 0.13
CA GLY A 189 -28.85 -5.22 -0.01
C GLY A 189 -30.17 -5.77 -0.58
N ARG A 190 -31.27 -5.02 -0.44
CA ARG A 190 -32.62 -5.42 -0.91
C ARG A 190 -32.71 -5.73 -2.42
N SER A 191 -31.70 -5.38 -3.21
CA SER A 191 -31.69 -5.49 -4.68
C SER A 191 -30.49 -6.24 -5.28
N GLN A 192 -29.61 -6.86 -4.48
CA GLN A 192 -28.45 -7.56 -5.02
C GLN A 192 -28.76 -9.02 -5.39
N VAL A 193 -28.19 -9.46 -6.52
CA VAL A 193 -28.20 -10.85 -6.97
C VAL A 193 -27.61 -11.73 -5.86
N LYS A 194 -28.35 -12.78 -5.48
CA LYS A 194 -28.08 -13.62 -4.30
C LYS A 194 -26.68 -14.26 -4.28
N GLU A 195 -26.02 -14.39 -5.43
CA GLU A 195 -24.74 -15.06 -5.61
C GLU A 195 -23.52 -14.15 -5.38
N SER A 196 -23.68 -12.82 -5.35
CA SER A 196 -22.55 -11.88 -5.21
C SER A 196 -22.49 -11.18 -3.85
N SER A 197 -23.25 -11.63 -2.85
CA SER A 197 -23.24 -11.02 -1.51
C SER A 197 -22.14 -11.62 -0.62
N ARG A 198 -21.67 -10.83 0.34
CA ARG A 198 -20.72 -11.26 1.37
C ARG A 198 -21.15 -12.56 2.04
N GLU A 199 -22.41 -12.66 2.43
CA GLU A 199 -22.95 -13.82 3.14
C GLU A 199 -22.89 -15.09 2.29
N ALA A 200 -23.28 -15.02 1.02
CA ALA A 200 -23.20 -16.16 0.10
C ALA A 200 -21.76 -16.61 -0.13
N CYS A 201 -20.82 -15.67 -0.24
CA CYS A 201 -19.39 -15.96 -0.35
C CYS A 201 -18.85 -16.65 0.90
N LEU A 202 -19.18 -16.14 2.09
CA LEU A 202 -18.76 -16.72 3.37
C LEU A 202 -19.39 -18.11 3.60
N GLU A 203 -20.64 -18.33 3.21
CA GLU A 203 -21.30 -19.65 3.25
C GLU A 203 -20.58 -20.66 2.35
N ALA A 204 -20.27 -20.26 1.10
CA ALA A 204 -19.52 -21.10 0.17
C ALA A 204 -18.11 -21.43 0.71
N LEU A 205 -17.42 -20.44 1.26
CA LEU A 205 -16.10 -20.62 1.87
C LEU A 205 -16.16 -21.56 3.07
N ALA A 206 -17.18 -21.44 3.92
CA ALA A 206 -17.39 -22.32 5.08
C ALA A 206 -17.66 -23.77 4.64
N LEU A 207 -18.47 -23.98 3.60
CA LEU A 207 -18.74 -25.31 3.04
C LEU A 207 -17.48 -25.95 2.44
N GLN A 208 -16.68 -25.17 1.71
CA GLN A 208 -15.48 -25.64 1.05
C GLN A 208 -14.39 -26.05 2.06
N THR A 209 -14.21 -25.25 3.11
CA THR A 209 -13.09 -25.39 4.06
C THR A 209 -13.46 -26.17 5.31
N LYS A 210 -14.76 -26.27 5.63
CA LYS A 210 -15.29 -26.80 6.88
C LYS A 210 -14.74 -26.08 8.12
N ASP A 211 -14.34 -24.81 7.99
CA ASP A 211 -13.84 -24.01 9.09
C ASP A 211 -15.02 -23.45 9.91
N GLY A 212 -15.29 -24.09 11.06
CA GLY A 212 -16.38 -23.69 11.96
C GLY A 212 -16.20 -22.31 12.60
N ARG A 213 -15.04 -21.65 12.46
CA ARG A 213 -14.87 -20.27 12.93
C ARG A 213 -15.67 -19.27 12.10
N LEU A 214 -16.04 -19.62 10.86
CA LEU A 214 -16.87 -18.77 9.99
C LEU A 214 -18.34 -18.70 10.44
N ASP A 215 -18.81 -19.68 11.21
CA ASP A 215 -20.21 -19.74 11.67
C ASP A 215 -20.61 -18.49 12.46
N LYS A 216 -19.68 -17.91 13.23
CA LYS A 216 -19.91 -16.69 14.02
C LYS A 216 -20.05 -15.42 13.18
N LEU A 217 -19.62 -15.45 11.92
CA LEU A 217 -19.81 -14.34 10.97
C LEU A 217 -21.14 -14.48 10.22
N LEU A 218 -21.57 -15.72 9.97
CA LEU A 218 -22.82 -16.05 9.28
C LEU A 218 -24.05 -15.93 10.19
N ARG A 219 -23.86 -16.12 11.51
CA ARG A 219 -24.89 -16.04 12.54
C ARG A 219 -24.41 -15.12 13.68
N PRO A 220 -24.30 -13.80 13.43
CA PRO A 220 -23.76 -12.85 14.41
C PRO A 220 -24.62 -12.72 15.67
#